data_AF-A0A6A0QW17-F1
#
_entry.id   AF-A0A6A0QW17-F1
#
_cell.length_a   1.000
_cell.length_b   1.000
_cell.length_c   1.000
_cell.angle_alpha   90.00
_cell.angle_beta   90.00
_cell.angle_gamma   90.00
#
_symmetry.space_group_name_H-M   'P 1'
#
loop_
_entity.id
_entity.type
_entity.pdbx_description
1 polymer ?
#
loop_
_entity_poly.entity_id
_entity_poly.type
_entity_poly.pdbx_seq_one_letter_code
_entity_poly.pdbx_strand_id
1 'polypeptide(L)'
;MAIRIPTWSGRAILGFVGAVVVLIFFLSWMHANALRSALMVPLADEPVFDLTVVSNGAGRVVVNRTDETDREGIWGLEGQDSYAQVSTIVRVTDDSVERGILPMVGEFAESDGARIDTDAYTGD
;
A
#
# COMPACT_ATOMS: atom_id res chain seq x y z
N MET A 1 25.51 -24.60 -57.96
CA MET A 1 24.98 -25.79 -57.25
C MET A 1 23.72 -25.34 -56.52
N ALA A 2 22.52 -25.70 -56.99
CA ALA A 2 21.27 -25.24 -56.41
C ALA A 2 20.93 -26.07 -55.16
N ILE A 3 20.90 -25.43 -53.99
CA ILE A 3 20.53 -26.08 -52.73
C ILE A 3 19.03 -26.37 -52.78
N ARG A 4 18.65 -27.64 -52.86
CA ARG A 4 17.26 -28.08 -52.74
C ARG A 4 16.94 -28.25 -51.26
N ILE A 5 16.28 -27.24 -50.68
CA ILE A 5 15.77 -27.34 -49.31
C ILE A 5 14.59 -28.32 -49.33
N PRO A 6 14.63 -29.40 -48.54
CA PRO A 6 13.55 -30.36 -48.53
C PRO A 6 12.28 -29.74 -47.92
N THR A 7 11.12 -30.10 -48.46
CA THR A 7 9.83 -29.46 -48.11
C THR A 7 9.42 -29.65 -46.64
N TRP A 8 10.00 -30.63 -45.93
CA TRP A 8 9.79 -30.81 -44.50
C TRP A 8 10.47 -29.75 -43.63
N SER A 9 11.50 -29.07 -44.15
CA SER A 9 12.23 -28.03 -43.41
C SER A 9 11.32 -26.87 -43.00
N GLY A 10 10.39 -26.47 -43.87
CA GLY A 10 9.43 -25.41 -43.55
C GLY A 10 8.51 -25.78 -42.39
N ARG A 11 8.04 -27.03 -42.33
CA ARG A 11 7.18 -27.54 -41.25
C ARG A 11 7.97 -27.66 -39.94
N ALA A 12 9.23 -28.09 -40.00
CA ALA A 12 10.12 -28.16 -38.86
C ALA A 12 10.43 -26.77 -38.27
N ILE A 13 10.71 -25.77 -39.13
CA ILE A 13 10.92 -24.38 -38.71
C ILE A 13 9.66 -23.83 -38.05
N LEU A 14 8.49 -24.04 -38.67
CA LEU A 14 7.23 -23.52 -38.13
C LEU A 14 6.88 -24.16 -36.78
N GLY A 15 7.12 -25.46 -36.63
CA GLY A 15 6.97 -26.17 -35.36
C GLY A 15 7.94 -25.66 -34.29
N PHE A 16 9.20 -25.42 -34.65
CA PHE A 16 10.19 -24.84 -33.74
C PHE A 16 9.80 -23.43 -33.28
N VAL A 17 9.41 -22.55 -34.20
CA VAL A 17 8.95 -21.19 -33.88
C VAL A 17 7.73 -21.25 -32.96
N GLY A 18 6.76 -22.12 -33.25
CA GLY A 18 5.60 -22.32 -32.40
C GLY A 18 5.99 -22.75 -30.98
N ALA A 19 6.90 -23.71 -30.84
CA ALA A 19 7.39 -24.17 -29.55
C ALA A 19 8.11 -23.05 -28.77
N VAL A 20 8.92 -22.24 -29.45
CA VAL A 20 9.60 -21.09 -28.85
C VAL A 20 8.60 -20.05 -28.34
N VAL A 21 7.56 -19.73 -29.12
CA VAL A 21 6.51 -18.78 -28.70
C VAL A 21 5.77 -19.30 -27.46
N VAL A 22 5.38 -20.58 -27.45
CA VAL A 22 4.72 -21.20 -26.29
C VAL A 22 5.63 -21.17 -25.06
N LEU A 23 6.92 -21.46 -25.22
CA LEU A 23 7.90 -21.41 -24.13
C LEU A 23 8.04 -19.99 -23.56
N ILE A 24 8.17 -18.98 -24.42
CA ILE A 24 8.25 -17.57 -23.99
C ILE A 24 6.99 -17.17 -23.24
N PHE A 25 5.81 -17.57 -23.74
CA PHE A 25 4.54 -17.26 -23.10
C PHE A 25 4.45 -17.89 -21.70
N PHE A 26 4.83 -19.16 -21.55
CA PHE A 26 4.84 -19.86 -20.26
C PHE A 26 5.82 -19.23 -19.26
N LEU A 27 7.04 -18.91 -19.70
CA LEU A 27 8.04 -18.25 -18.86
C LEU A 27 7.56 -16.87 -18.40
N SER A 28 6.94 -16.11 -19.30
CA SER A 28 6.37 -14.79 -18.99
C SER A 28 5.21 -14.90 -18.01
N TRP A 29 4.32 -15.90 -18.18
CA TRP A 29 3.23 -16.17 -17.25
C TRP A 29 3.73 -16.51 -15.84
N MET A 30 4.73 -17.39 -15.73
CA MET A 30 5.32 -17.75 -14.43
C MET A 30 5.95 -16.55 -13.73
N HIS A 31 6.57 -15.64 -14.47
CA HIS A 31 7.20 -14.43 -13.92
C HIS A 31 6.25 -13.24 -13.81
N ALA A 32 5.00 -13.37 -14.27
CA ALA A 32 4.01 -12.30 -14.19
C ALA A 32 3.73 -11.88 -12.74
N ASN A 33 3.76 -12.84 -11.80
CA ASN A 33 3.61 -12.53 -10.37
C ASN A 33 4.80 -11.73 -9.82
N ALA A 34 6.02 -12.00 -10.28
CA ALA A 34 7.21 -11.25 -9.85
C ALA A 34 7.20 -9.82 -10.38
N LEU A 35 6.74 -9.62 -11.63
CA LEU A 35 6.53 -8.30 -12.20
C LEU A 35 5.42 -7.54 -11.48
N ARG A 36 4.32 -8.22 -11.12
CA ARG A 36 3.25 -7.65 -10.30
C ARG A 36 3.79 -7.18 -8.95
N SER A 37 4.54 -8.00 -8.22
CA SER A 37 5.08 -7.59 -6.92
C SER A 37 6.12 -6.47 -7.03
N ALA A 38 6.92 -6.43 -8.09
CA ALA A 38 7.95 -5.40 -8.27
C ALA A 38 7.42 -4.07 -8.80
N LEU A 39 6.34 -4.08 -9.61
CA LEU A 39 5.83 -2.89 -10.29
C LEU A 39 4.51 -2.36 -9.70
N MET A 40 3.78 -3.19 -8.95
CA MET A 40 2.47 -2.81 -8.38
C MET A 40 2.49 -2.62 -6.86
N VAL A 41 3.62 -2.86 -6.20
CA VAL A 41 3.81 -2.36 -4.83
C VAL A 41 4.41 -0.97 -4.98
N PRO A 42 3.67 0.11 -4.67
CA PRO A 42 4.27 1.43 -4.63
C PRO A 42 5.48 1.37 -3.70
N LEU A 43 6.63 1.91 -4.13
CA LEU A 43 7.69 2.27 -3.20
C LEU A 43 7.09 3.35 -2.30
N ALA A 44 6.48 2.95 -1.20
CA ALA A 44 6.09 3.87 -0.16
C ALA A 44 7.40 4.45 0.38
N ASP A 45 7.50 5.78 0.37
CA ASP A 45 8.53 6.46 1.15
C ASP A 45 8.44 5.99 2.60
N GLU A 46 9.59 5.96 3.29
CA GLU A 46 9.63 5.58 4.69
C GLU A 46 8.66 6.48 5.48
N PRO A 47 7.70 5.91 6.25
CA PRO A 47 6.64 6.70 6.84
C PRO A 47 7.22 7.73 7.82
N VAL A 48 6.91 9.00 7.58
CA VAL A 48 7.29 10.09 8.48
C VAL A 48 6.16 10.25 9.50
N PHE A 49 6.48 10.02 10.77
CA PHE A 49 5.56 10.22 11.89
C PHE A 49 5.70 11.66 12.43
N ASP A 50 5.01 12.60 11.79
CA ASP A 50 5.06 14.03 12.07
C ASP A 50 4.03 14.50 13.11
N LEU A 51 3.13 13.62 13.50
CA LEU A 51 2.17 13.86 14.58
C LEU A 51 2.71 13.34 15.90
N THR A 52 2.29 13.98 16.98
CA THR A 52 2.55 13.57 18.36
C THR A 52 1.22 13.34 19.05
N VAL A 53 1.07 12.15 19.63
CA VAL A 53 -0.08 11.82 20.47
C VAL A 53 0.08 12.53 21.81
N VAL A 54 -0.79 13.50 22.07
CA VAL A 54 -0.82 14.24 23.34
C VAL A 54 -1.51 13.42 24.42
N SER A 55 -2.60 12.74 24.06
CA SER A 55 -3.29 11.80 24.94
C SER A 55 -4.15 10.81 24.17
N ASN A 56 -4.36 9.64 24.75
CA ASN A 56 -5.23 8.60 24.21
C ASN A 56 -6.01 7.95 25.36
N GLY A 57 -7.34 8.04 25.32
CA GLY A 57 -8.19 7.50 26.38
C GLY A 57 -9.68 7.72 26.13
N ALA A 58 -10.51 6.89 26.77
CA ALA A 58 -11.97 6.97 26.69
C ALA A 58 -12.53 6.99 25.24
N GLY A 59 -11.89 6.27 24.32
CA GLY A 59 -12.29 6.23 22.91
C GLY A 59 -11.99 7.53 22.17
N ARG A 60 -11.08 8.37 22.68
CA ARG A 60 -10.63 9.60 22.04
C ARG A 60 -9.11 9.68 22.02
N VAL A 61 -8.59 10.32 20.98
CA VAL A 61 -7.18 10.65 20.84
C VAL A 61 -7.04 12.15 20.64
N VAL A 62 -6.03 12.74 21.29
CA VAL A 62 -5.61 14.12 21.09
C VAL A 62 -4.26 14.08 20.41
N VAL A 63 -4.16 14.73 19.26
CA VAL A 63 -2.91 14.88 18.48
C VAL A 63 -2.61 16.37 18.29
N ASN A 64 -1.34 16.70 18.03
CA ASN A 64 -0.98 18.03 17.58
C ASN A 64 -1.73 18.41 16.30
N ARG A 65 -2.05 19.70 16.16
CA ARG A 65 -2.82 20.20 15.03
C ARG A 65 -1.95 20.38 13.79
N THR A 66 -2.39 19.78 12.70
CA THR A 66 -1.90 19.95 11.32
C THR A 66 -3.09 20.02 10.36
N ASP A 67 -2.85 20.48 9.13
CA ASP A 67 -3.86 20.51 8.05
C ASP A 67 -4.50 19.13 7.80
N GLU A 68 -3.79 18.04 8.09
CA GLU A 68 -4.28 16.67 7.92
C GLU A 68 -5.19 16.24 9.07
N THR A 69 -4.81 16.56 10.32
CA THR A 69 -5.62 16.22 11.50
C THR A 69 -6.95 16.98 11.56
N ASP A 70 -7.01 18.18 10.97
CA ASP A 70 -8.20 19.01 10.83
C ASP A 70 -9.17 18.49 9.75
N ARG A 71 -8.76 17.52 8.93
CA ARG A 71 -9.58 17.02 7.84
C ARG A 71 -10.75 16.18 8.37
N GLU A 72 -11.97 16.62 8.06
CA GLU A 72 -13.18 15.85 8.35
C GLU A 72 -13.17 14.47 7.67
N GLY A 73 -13.86 13.51 8.25
CA GLY A 73 -13.97 12.14 7.72
C GLY A 73 -13.43 11.07 8.66
N ILE A 74 -13.25 9.88 8.09
CA ILE A 74 -12.68 8.72 8.76
C ILE A 74 -11.32 8.46 8.10
N TRP A 75 -10.28 8.36 8.92
CA TRP A 75 -8.91 8.20 8.46
C TRP A 75 -8.19 7.17 9.33
N GLY A 76 -7.06 6.67 8.86
CA GLY A 76 -6.16 5.87 9.69
C GLY A 76 -5.26 6.79 10.51
N LEU A 77 -4.90 6.33 11.70
CA LEU A 77 -3.81 6.86 12.50
C LEU A 77 -2.80 5.72 12.63
N GLU A 78 -1.63 5.92 12.04
CA GLU A 78 -0.56 4.94 12.03
C GLU A 78 0.58 5.43 12.91
N GLY A 79 1.06 4.55 13.79
CA GLY A 79 2.29 4.71 14.55
C GLY A 79 3.29 3.62 14.19
N GLN A 80 4.43 3.60 14.88
CA GLN A 80 5.50 2.66 14.59
C GLN A 80 5.09 1.18 14.77
N ASP A 81 4.33 0.89 15.83
CA ASP A 81 3.87 -0.47 16.19
C ASP A 81 2.34 -0.51 16.43
N SER A 82 1.62 0.53 16.02
CA SER A 82 0.21 0.74 16.33
C SER A 82 -0.57 1.26 15.12
N TYR A 83 -1.84 0.90 15.05
CA TYR A 83 -2.76 1.36 14.02
C TYR A 83 -4.17 1.50 14.60
N ALA A 84 -4.81 2.62 14.30
CA ALA A 84 -6.18 2.89 14.71
C ALA A 84 -6.93 3.63 13.60
N GLN A 85 -8.25 3.60 13.68
CA GLN A 85 -9.10 4.45 12.88
C GLN A 85 -9.49 5.68 13.71
N VAL A 86 -9.30 6.88 13.15
CA VAL A 86 -9.80 8.13 13.70
C VAL A 86 -11.02 8.61 12.92
N SER A 87 -11.99 9.16 13.63
CA SER A 87 -13.29 9.50 13.07
C SER A 87 -13.64 10.96 13.35
N THR A 88 -14.84 11.24 13.86
CA THR A 88 -15.36 12.58 14.10
C THR A 88 -14.40 13.43 14.93
N ILE A 89 -14.18 14.67 14.48
CA ILE A 89 -13.49 15.70 15.25
C ILE A 89 -14.41 16.13 16.39
N VAL A 90 -13.94 15.92 17.62
CA VAL A 90 -14.67 16.22 18.84
C VAL A 90 -14.40 17.66 19.28
N ARG A 91 -13.13 18.08 19.17
CA ARG A 91 -12.67 19.41 19.59
C ARG A 91 -11.42 19.80 18.81
N VAL A 92 -11.33 21.07 18.47
CA VAL A 92 -10.13 21.68 17.87
C VAL A 92 -9.71 22.84 18.78
N THR A 93 -8.41 22.93 19.07
CA THR A 93 -7.78 24.09 19.72
C THR A 93 -6.73 24.70 18.78
N ASP A 94 -6.02 25.71 19.26
CA ASP A 94 -4.94 26.32 18.46
C ASP A 94 -3.82 25.32 18.15
N ASP A 95 -3.53 24.40 19.09
CA ASP A 95 -2.37 23.49 19.00
C ASP A 95 -2.74 22.00 18.86
N SER A 96 -4.01 21.62 19.01
CA SER A 96 -4.40 20.20 19.04
C SER A 96 -5.77 19.91 18.43
N VAL A 97 -5.94 18.66 18.01
CA VAL A 97 -7.21 18.10 17.53
C VAL A 97 -7.55 16.86 18.35
N GLU A 98 -8.75 16.84 18.91
CA GLU A 98 -9.33 15.68 19.60
C GLU A 98 -10.30 14.97 18.67
N ARG A 99 -10.11 13.66 18.46
CA ARG A 99 -10.95 12.82 17.60
C ARG A 99 -11.37 11.55 18.30
N GLY A 100 -12.50 10.98 17.87
CA GLY A 100 -12.85 9.61 18.24
C GLY A 100 -11.86 8.62 17.64
N ILE A 101 -11.42 7.62 18.41
CA ILE A 101 -10.43 6.62 18.00
C ILE A 101 -10.97 5.20 18.22
N LEU A 102 -10.69 4.30 17.27
CA LEU A 102 -10.92 2.88 17.35
C LEU A 102 -9.60 2.12 17.09
N PRO A 103 -8.92 1.61 18.13
CA PRO A 103 -7.67 0.87 17.96
C PRO A 103 -7.91 -0.45 17.22
N MET A 104 -7.05 -0.76 16.26
CA MET A 104 -7.08 -2.00 15.48
C MET A 104 -5.87 -2.88 15.79
N VAL A 105 -4.69 -2.26 15.95
CA VAL A 105 -3.43 -2.92 16.28
C VAL A 105 -2.68 -2.08 17.30
N GLY A 106 -2.17 -2.70 18.35
CA GLY A 106 -1.40 -2.01 19.39
C GLY A 106 -2.20 -0.94 20.13
N GLU A 107 -1.50 -0.10 20.88
CA GLU A 107 -2.04 1.06 21.57
C GLU A 107 -1.13 2.27 21.33
N PHE A 108 -1.72 3.46 21.22
CA PHE A 108 -0.97 4.72 21.18
C PHE A 108 -0.76 5.22 22.60
N ALA A 109 0.50 5.38 23.00
CA ALA A 109 0.90 6.04 24.24
C ALA A 109 1.08 7.55 24.05
N GLU A 110 1.14 8.28 25.16
CA GLU A 110 1.49 9.70 25.13
C GLU A 110 2.91 9.89 24.59
N SER A 111 3.10 10.94 23.78
CA SER A 111 4.32 11.28 23.06
C SER A 111 4.70 10.33 21.92
N ASP A 112 3.87 9.36 21.57
CA ASP A 112 4.10 8.52 20.40
C ASP A 112 4.04 9.35 19.12
N GLY A 113 4.96 9.03 18.21
CA GLY A 113 4.91 9.51 16.83
C GLY A 113 3.78 8.83 16.07
N ALA A 114 2.98 9.61 15.35
CA ALA A 114 1.93 9.09 14.48
C ALA A 114 1.87 9.85 13.15
N ARG A 115 1.08 9.34 12.21
CA ARG A 115 0.72 10.02 10.96
C ARG A 115 -0.72 9.72 10.58
N ILE A 116 -1.35 10.62 9.81
CA ILE A 116 -2.63 10.30 9.19
C ILE A 116 -2.38 9.40 7.97
N ASP A 117 -3.02 8.24 7.97
CA ASP A 117 -3.08 7.36 6.81
C ASP A 117 -4.35 7.68 6.00
N THR A 118 -4.16 8.31 4.84
CA THR A 118 -5.24 8.69 3.93
C THR A 118 -5.75 7.54 3.07
N ASP A 119 -4.98 6.45 2.99
CA ASP A 119 -5.34 5.26 2.22
C ASP A 119 -6.07 4.23 3.09
N ALA A 120 -6.38 4.59 4.34
CA ALA A 120 -7.18 3.80 5.25
C ALA A 120 -8.60 3.59 4.70
N TYR A 121 -8.85 2.42 4.12
CA TYR A 121 -10.18 2.01 3.69
C TYR A 121 -11.03 1.67 4.92
N THR A 122 -12.28 2.16 4.96
CA THR A 122 -13.30 1.63 5.85
C THR A 122 -13.51 0.16 5.44
N GLY A 123 -12.91 -0.77 6.17
CA GLY A 123 -12.89 -2.19 5.80
C GLY A 123 -14.26 -2.72 5.35
N ASP A 124 -14.26 -3.48 4.25
CA ASP A 124 -15.41 -4.27 3.78
C ASP A 124 -15.58 -5.56 4.61
#